data_AF-A0A0N0AW13-F1
#
_entry.id   AF-A0A0N0AW13-F1
#
_cell.length_a   1.000
_cell.length_b   1.000
_cell.length_c   1.000
_cell.angle_alpha   90.00
_cell.angle_beta   90.00
_cell.angle_gamma   90.00
#
_symmetry.space_group_name_H-M   'P 1'
#
loop_
_entity.id
_entity.type
_entity.pdbx_description
1 polymer ?
#
loop_
_entity_poly.entity_id
_entity_poly.type
_entity_poly.pdbx_seq_one_letter_code
_entity_poly.pdbx_strand_id
1 'polypeptide(L)'
;MEFWPKASPSDVSVPLAVDHPVLVRSLERTRAQRYWLVWKQRWNAISAEAARPYWSRTNGGWDLTGMAVDLSDTSIVSLVLSEPPGDRRGRAWHEAAMAFRAGIPIIVWDREDCSTGHFHDAVTELFAAGEVRRLPDRLARLRREALLTNESDGPHAGRSLAVLWDDAERLPEPLTSGWGSQGGI
;
A
#
# COMPACT_ATOMS: atom_id res chain seq x y z
N MET A 1 3.06 16.95 5.80
CA MET A 1 3.57 15.83 4.97
C MET A 1 5.05 15.63 5.27
N GLU A 2 5.50 14.45 5.71
CA GLU A 2 6.92 14.11 5.56
C GLU A 2 7.12 13.83 4.07
N PHE A 3 7.75 14.77 3.37
CA PHE A 3 8.27 14.51 2.04
C PHE A 3 9.73 14.14 2.21
N TRP A 4 10.09 12.93 1.80
CA TRP A 4 11.49 12.51 1.79
C TRP A 4 12.23 13.38 0.77
N PRO A 5 13.18 14.22 1.22
CA PRO A 5 13.90 15.10 0.33
C PRO A 5 14.77 14.28 -0.61
N LYS A 6 14.79 14.63 -1.90
CA LYS A 6 15.80 14.12 -2.82
C LYS A 6 17.16 14.69 -2.41
N ALA A 7 18.20 13.85 -2.41
CA ALA A 7 19.57 14.36 -2.27
C ALA A 7 19.86 15.32 -3.43
N SER A 8 20.07 16.60 -3.13
CA SER A 8 20.34 17.64 -4.11
C SER A 8 21.62 18.38 -3.74
N PRO A 9 22.47 18.75 -4.71
CA PRO A 9 23.57 19.69 -4.48
C PRO A 9 23.08 21.13 -4.21
N SER A 10 21.77 21.40 -4.33
CA SER A 10 21.13 22.68 -3.99
C SER A 10 20.39 22.63 -2.67
N ASP A 11 20.26 23.78 -1.99
CA ASP A 11 19.42 23.93 -0.77
C ASP A 11 17.90 23.77 -1.04
N VAL A 12 17.49 23.72 -2.32
CA VAL A 12 16.10 23.45 -2.71
C VAL A 12 15.84 21.94 -2.70
N SER A 13 14.93 21.51 -1.83
CA SER A 13 14.50 20.11 -1.70
C SER A 13 13.25 19.83 -2.56
N VAL A 14 13.34 18.80 -3.41
CA VAL A 14 12.21 18.27 -4.17
C VAL A 14 11.76 16.95 -3.54
N PRO A 15 10.45 16.72 -3.35
CA PRO A 15 9.96 15.46 -2.83
C PRO A 15 10.32 14.26 -3.71
N LEU A 16 10.73 13.14 -3.09
CA LEU A 16 10.98 11.87 -3.80
C LEU A 16 9.80 11.37 -4.64
N ALA A 17 8.57 11.68 -4.18
CA ALA A 17 7.33 11.31 -4.84
C ALA A 17 7.13 11.95 -6.23
N VAL A 18 7.93 12.96 -6.58
CA VAL A 18 7.93 13.57 -7.91
C VAL A 18 8.45 12.60 -8.96
N ASP A 19 9.55 11.91 -8.66
CA ASP A 19 10.25 11.05 -9.62
C ASP A 19 9.93 9.56 -9.44
N HIS A 20 9.47 9.16 -8.24
CA HIS A 20 9.32 7.75 -7.88
C HIS A 20 8.00 7.42 -7.18
N PRO A 21 7.37 6.26 -7.49
CA PRO A 21 6.24 5.77 -6.70
C PRO A 21 6.72 5.38 -5.29
N VAL A 22 6.33 6.17 -4.30
CA VAL A 22 6.59 5.83 -2.88
C VAL A 22 5.54 4.83 -2.40
N LEU A 23 5.96 3.59 -2.14
CA LEU A 23 5.08 2.49 -1.75
C LEU A 23 5.49 1.94 -0.38
N VAL A 24 4.51 1.49 0.40
CA VAL A 24 4.75 0.77 1.66
C VAL A 24 4.98 -0.70 1.36
N ARG A 25 5.90 -1.34 2.10
CA ARG A 25 6.14 -2.80 2.05
C ARG A 25 6.17 -3.40 3.44
N SER A 26 5.77 -4.66 3.55
CA SER A 26 5.79 -5.38 4.82
C SER A 26 7.10 -6.13 5.00
N LEU A 27 7.95 -5.66 5.91
CA LEU A 27 9.17 -6.39 6.29
C LEU A 27 8.86 -7.77 6.90
N GLU A 28 7.77 -7.84 7.67
CA GLU A 28 7.35 -9.06 8.37
C GLU A 28 6.92 -10.17 7.42
N ARG A 29 6.30 -9.81 6.28
CA ARG A 29 5.91 -10.80 5.27
C ARG A 29 7.09 -11.47 4.60
N THR A 30 8.17 -10.72 4.39
CA THR A 30 9.39 -11.32 3.88
C THR A 30 10.00 -12.33 4.87
N ARG A 31 9.84 -12.09 6.17
CA ARG A 31 10.36 -12.96 7.22
C ARG A 31 9.44 -14.16 7.51
N ALA A 32 8.14 -14.01 7.31
CA ALA A 32 7.13 -15.03 7.64
C ALA A 32 6.87 -16.01 6.49
N GLN A 33 7.74 -17.00 6.31
CA GLN A 33 7.62 -18.04 5.26
C GLN A 33 6.26 -18.76 5.23
N ARG A 34 5.54 -18.85 6.36
CA ARG A 34 4.26 -19.56 6.47
C ARG A 34 3.14 -19.04 5.55
N TYR A 35 3.23 -17.79 5.09
CA TYR A 35 2.23 -17.20 4.17
C TYR A 35 2.76 -16.99 2.75
N TRP A 36 3.98 -17.44 2.48
CA TRP A 36 4.66 -17.22 1.20
C TRP A 36 3.88 -17.79 0.01
N LEU A 37 3.39 -19.03 0.12
CA LEU A 37 2.67 -19.68 -0.98
C LEU A 37 1.39 -18.93 -1.34
N VAL A 38 0.57 -18.57 -0.35
CA VAL A 38 -0.69 -17.86 -0.57
C VAL A 38 -0.44 -16.45 -1.11
N TRP A 39 0.58 -15.76 -0.59
CA TRP A 39 0.98 -14.46 -1.11
C TRP A 39 1.47 -14.53 -2.56
N LYS A 40 2.34 -15.50 -2.90
CA LYS A 40 2.80 -15.70 -4.28
C LYS A 40 1.66 -16.05 -5.23
N GLN A 41 0.71 -16.88 -4.80
CA GLN A 41 -0.49 -17.21 -5.59
C GLN A 41 -1.30 -15.96 -5.91
N ARG A 42 -1.58 -15.10 -4.91
CA ARG A 42 -2.33 -13.85 -5.15
C ARG A 42 -1.54 -12.82 -5.94
N TRP A 43 -0.23 -12.73 -5.72
CA TRP A 43 0.63 -11.88 -6.54
C TRP A 43 0.55 -12.26 -8.02
N ASN A 44 0.61 -13.56 -8.32
CA ASN A 44 0.45 -14.07 -9.68
C ASN A 44 -0.98 -13.88 -10.23
N ALA A 45 -1.98 -13.77 -9.35
CA ALA A 45 -3.36 -13.45 -9.71
C ALA A 45 -3.58 -11.96 -10.02
N ILE A 46 -2.59 -11.08 -9.77
CA ILE A 46 -2.62 -9.71 -10.29
C ILE A 46 -2.51 -9.80 -11.82
N SER A 47 -3.68 -9.82 -12.46
CA SER A 47 -3.79 -9.90 -13.90
C SER A 47 -3.39 -8.59 -14.57
N ALA A 48 -3.24 -8.64 -15.90
CA ALA A 48 -3.20 -7.46 -16.75
C ALA A 48 -4.59 -6.79 -16.89
N GLU A 49 -5.58 -7.18 -16.10
CA GLU A 49 -6.93 -6.62 -16.15
C GLU A 49 -7.19 -5.69 -14.94
N ALA A 50 -8.32 -4.98 -14.97
CA ALA A 50 -8.76 -4.18 -13.84
C ALA A 50 -9.27 -5.10 -12.72
N ALA A 51 -8.79 -4.91 -11.50
CA ALA A 51 -9.39 -5.52 -10.31
C ALA A 51 -10.33 -4.51 -9.65
N ARG A 52 -11.31 -5.04 -8.91
CA ARG A 52 -12.13 -4.22 -8.02
C ARG A 52 -11.46 -4.17 -6.65
N PRO A 53 -11.36 -2.98 -6.02
CA PRO A 53 -10.93 -2.88 -4.65
C PRO A 53 -11.96 -3.56 -3.74
N TYR A 54 -11.51 -4.46 -2.85
CA TYR A 54 -12.36 -4.96 -1.78
C TYR A 54 -12.37 -3.92 -0.67
N TRP A 55 -13.53 -3.33 -0.42
CA TRP A 55 -13.73 -2.36 0.66
C TRP A 55 -13.99 -3.10 1.96
N SER A 56 -13.23 -2.81 3.01
CA SER A 56 -13.54 -3.35 4.33
C SER A 56 -14.92 -2.87 4.79
N ARG A 57 -15.89 -3.78 4.78
CA ARG A 57 -17.23 -3.55 5.30
C ARG A 57 -17.26 -4.11 6.71
N THR A 58 -17.01 -3.26 7.69
CA THR A 58 -17.30 -3.66 9.07
C THR A 58 -18.73 -3.27 9.37
N ASN A 59 -19.60 -4.26 9.64
CA ASN A 59 -20.98 -4.05 10.06
C ASN A 59 -21.03 -3.48 11.49
N GLY A 60 -20.43 -2.30 11.72
CA GLY A 60 -20.34 -1.61 13.00
C GLY A 60 -19.44 -2.28 14.06
N GLY A 61 -19.18 -3.59 13.98
CA GLY A 61 -18.43 -4.37 14.97
C GLY A 61 -17.02 -4.82 14.54
N TRP A 62 -16.33 -5.52 15.45
CA TRP A 62 -15.01 -6.17 15.24
C TRP A 62 -15.11 -7.52 14.51
N ASP A 63 -16.28 -7.86 13.99
CA ASP A 63 -16.50 -9.14 13.33
C ASP A 63 -15.89 -9.12 11.92
N LEU A 64 -14.73 -9.76 11.80
CA LEU A 64 -14.01 -9.94 10.55
C LEU A 64 -14.36 -11.27 9.85
N THR A 65 -15.37 -12.01 10.35
CA THR A 65 -15.75 -13.31 9.78
C THR A 65 -16.19 -13.17 8.32
N GLY A 66 -17.04 -12.18 8.01
CA GLY A 66 -17.47 -11.91 6.64
C GLY A 66 -16.28 -11.60 5.73
N MET A 67 -15.36 -10.76 6.18
CA MET A 67 -14.12 -10.48 5.47
C MET A 67 -13.26 -11.73 5.27
N ALA A 68 -13.15 -12.60 6.27
CA ALA A 68 -12.40 -13.84 6.13
C ALA A 68 -13.02 -14.79 5.10
N VAL A 69 -14.35 -14.84 5.01
CA VAL A 69 -15.09 -15.59 3.98
C VAL A 69 -14.84 -14.99 2.60
N ASP A 70 -15.00 -13.69 2.44
CA ASP A 70 -14.79 -13.01 1.16
C ASP A 70 -13.35 -13.15 0.68
N LEU A 71 -12.38 -12.92 1.58
CA LEU A 71 -10.96 -13.10 1.28
C LEU A 71 -10.55 -14.56 1.10
N SER A 72 -11.44 -15.55 1.20
CA SER A 72 -11.13 -16.91 0.73
C SER A 72 -11.07 -16.99 -0.80
N ASP A 73 -11.75 -16.08 -1.51
CA ASP A 73 -11.61 -15.89 -2.95
C ASP A 73 -10.23 -15.31 -3.28
N THR A 74 -9.41 -16.08 -3.97
CA THR A 74 -8.03 -15.73 -4.33
C THR A 74 -7.93 -14.69 -5.44
N SER A 75 -9.03 -14.38 -6.15
CA SER A 75 -9.09 -13.32 -7.15
C SER A 75 -9.07 -11.91 -6.52
N ILE A 76 -9.39 -11.79 -5.24
CA ILE A 76 -9.30 -10.52 -4.51
C ILE A 76 -7.83 -10.22 -4.23
N VAL A 77 -7.26 -9.26 -4.95
CA VAL A 77 -5.82 -8.89 -4.82
C VAL A 77 -5.59 -7.58 -4.07
N SER A 78 -6.66 -6.89 -3.67
CA SER A 78 -6.55 -5.59 -3.01
C SER A 78 -7.60 -5.41 -1.92
N LEU A 79 -7.21 -4.71 -0.86
CA LEU A 79 -8.06 -4.33 0.27
C LEU A 79 -7.97 -2.82 0.49
N VAL A 80 -9.11 -2.19 0.75
CA VAL A 80 -9.20 -0.80 1.25
C VAL A 80 -9.57 -0.84 2.72
N LEU A 81 -8.72 -0.24 3.57
CA LEU A 81 -8.96 -0.17 5.01
C LEU A 81 -10.09 0.80 5.35
N SER A 82 -10.79 0.53 6.44
CA SER A 82 -11.90 1.39 6.90
C SER A 82 -11.43 2.63 7.66
N GLU A 83 -10.20 2.62 8.18
CA GLU A 83 -9.57 3.72 8.89
C GLU A 83 -8.05 3.69 8.67
N PRO A 84 -7.31 4.77 8.95
CA PRO A 84 -5.85 4.74 8.90
C PRO A 84 -5.29 3.69 9.90
N PRO A 85 -4.30 2.87 9.50
CA PRO A 85 -3.67 1.92 10.41
C PRO A 85 -2.87 2.68 11.47
N GLY A 86 -3.36 2.66 12.70
CA GLY A 86 -2.72 3.28 13.87
C GLY A 86 -2.32 2.24 14.91
N ASP A 87 -2.96 2.27 16.08
CA ASP A 87 -2.71 1.33 17.16
C ASP A 87 -2.96 -0.12 16.72
N ARG A 88 -2.15 -1.06 17.27
CA ARG A 88 -2.29 -2.50 17.07
C ARG A 88 -3.60 -3.07 17.60
N ARG A 89 -4.31 -2.29 18.43
CA ARG A 89 -5.66 -2.62 18.89
C ARG A 89 -6.75 -2.03 18.00
N GLY A 90 -6.41 -1.14 17.06
CA GLY A 90 -7.32 -0.50 16.12
C GLY A 90 -7.91 -1.47 15.11
N ARG A 91 -9.01 -1.07 14.47
CA ARG A 91 -9.76 -1.89 13.51
C ARG A 91 -8.93 -2.14 12.26
N ALA A 92 -8.35 -1.08 11.70
CA ALA A 92 -7.49 -1.16 10.52
C ALA A 92 -6.28 -2.09 10.71
N TRP A 93 -5.76 -2.21 11.94
CA TRP A 93 -4.70 -3.16 12.23
C TRP A 93 -5.16 -4.61 12.04
N HIS A 94 -6.36 -4.95 12.53
CA HIS A 94 -6.91 -6.29 12.38
C HIS A 94 -7.32 -6.59 10.93
N GLU A 95 -7.86 -5.60 10.22
CA GLU A 95 -8.12 -5.69 8.77
C GLU A 95 -6.82 -5.99 8.00
N ALA A 96 -5.76 -5.22 8.26
CA ALA A 96 -4.46 -5.43 7.64
C ALA A 96 -3.86 -6.80 8.01
N ALA A 97 -3.98 -7.24 9.26
CA ALA A 97 -3.52 -8.55 9.69
C ALA A 97 -4.25 -9.70 8.98
N MET A 98 -5.57 -9.58 8.77
CA MET A 98 -6.35 -10.54 7.98
C MET A 98 -5.93 -10.52 6.52
N ALA A 99 -5.74 -9.34 5.93
CA ALA A 99 -5.22 -9.19 4.57
C ALA A 99 -3.86 -9.87 4.40
N PHE A 100 -2.97 -9.70 5.38
CA PHE A 100 -1.66 -10.31 5.39
C PHE A 100 -1.75 -11.83 5.41
N ARG A 101 -2.57 -12.40 6.31
CA ARG A 101 -2.83 -13.84 6.41
C ARG A 101 -3.45 -14.41 5.14
N ALA A 102 -4.35 -13.66 4.50
CA ALA A 102 -4.97 -14.05 3.25
C ALA A 102 -4.03 -13.95 2.05
N GLY A 103 -2.85 -13.33 2.17
CA GLY A 103 -1.91 -13.17 1.06
C GLY A 103 -2.18 -11.95 0.18
N ILE A 104 -3.03 -11.00 0.60
CA ILE A 104 -3.38 -9.80 -0.17
C ILE A 104 -2.15 -8.92 -0.43
N PRO A 105 -1.74 -8.69 -1.69
CA PRO A 105 -0.53 -7.94 -2.01
C PRO A 105 -0.72 -6.41 -2.00
N ILE A 106 -1.95 -5.92 -2.11
CA ILE A 106 -2.25 -4.48 -2.22
C ILE A 106 -3.17 -4.06 -1.08
N ILE A 107 -2.75 -3.08 -0.28
CA ILE A 107 -3.60 -2.49 0.76
C ILE A 107 -3.60 -0.98 0.57
N VAL A 108 -4.78 -0.36 0.57
CA VAL A 108 -4.97 1.07 0.32
C VAL A 108 -5.67 1.70 1.51
N TRP A 109 -5.23 2.90 1.91
CA TRP A 109 -5.87 3.69 2.95
C TRP A 109 -5.56 5.17 2.75
N ASP A 110 -6.40 6.02 3.33
CA ASP A 110 -6.07 7.42 3.55
C ASP A 110 -5.32 7.55 4.88
N ARG A 111 -4.23 8.32 4.92
CA ARG A 111 -3.45 8.52 6.16
C ARG A 111 -4.16 9.36 7.21
N GLU A 112 -5.16 10.14 6.82
CA GLU A 112 -5.88 11.07 7.67
C GLU A 112 -7.29 10.56 7.95
N ASP A 113 -8.08 10.29 6.91
CA ASP A 113 -9.48 9.86 7.05
C ASP A 113 -9.97 9.04 5.85
N CYS A 114 -10.20 7.74 6.08
CA CYS A 114 -10.69 6.80 5.07
C CYS A 114 -12.21 6.90 4.82
N SER A 115 -12.95 7.71 5.58
CA SER A 115 -14.40 7.87 5.43
C SER A 115 -14.81 8.94 4.42
N THR A 116 -13.84 9.70 3.90
CA THR A 116 -14.11 10.84 3.03
C THR A 116 -14.50 10.43 1.61
N GLY A 117 -15.45 11.17 1.01
CA GLY A 117 -15.87 10.92 -0.38
C GLY A 117 -14.73 11.04 -1.38
N HIS A 118 -13.85 12.04 -1.22
CA HIS A 118 -12.72 12.26 -2.13
C HIS A 118 -11.71 11.09 -2.11
N PHE A 119 -11.50 10.45 -0.96
CA PHE A 119 -10.71 9.23 -0.88
C PHE A 119 -11.41 8.09 -1.64
N HIS A 120 -12.70 7.92 -1.41
CA HIS A 120 -13.49 6.84 -2.01
C HIS A 120 -13.52 6.94 -3.54
N ASP A 121 -13.70 8.15 -4.07
CA ASP A 121 -13.67 8.47 -5.49
C ASP A 121 -12.27 8.22 -6.08
N ALA A 122 -11.22 8.72 -5.43
CA ALA A 122 -9.85 8.54 -5.90
C ALA A 122 -9.44 7.07 -5.98
N VAL A 123 -9.79 6.24 -4.99
CA VAL A 123 -9.52 4.80 -5.04
C VAL A 123 -10.32 4.15 -6.15
N THR A 124 -11.60 4.51 -6.33
CA THR A 124 -12.44 3.97 -7.40
C THR A 124 -11.84 4.28 -8.78
N GLU A 125 -11.40 5.52 -9.01
CA GLU A 125 -10.75 5.95 -10.25
C GLU A 125 -9.41 5.24 -10.47
N LEU A 126 -8.58 5.11 -9.43
CA LEU A 126 -7.29 4.43 -9.49
C LEU A 126 -7.40 2.97 -9.96
N PHE A 127 -8.46 2.27 -9.57
CA PHE A 127 -8.71 0.89 -9.98
C PHE A 127 -9.47 0.78 -11.31
N ALA A 128 -10.31 1.77 -11.65
CA ALA A 128 -11.03 1.80 -12.93
C ALA A 128 -10.12 2.11 -14.13
N ALA A 129 -8.99 2.79 -13.92
CA ALA A 129 -8.08 3.27 -14.96
C ALA A 129 -7.22 2.19 -15.65
N GLY A 130 -7.64 0.92 -15.66
CA GLY A 130 -6.97 -0.20 -16.34
C GLY A 130 -6.20 -1.15 -15.42
N GLU A 131 -5.16 -1.80 -15.95
CA GLU A 131 -4.44 -2.89 -15.29
C GLU A 131 -3.96 -2.56 -13.87
N VAL A 132 -4.17 -3.47 -12.91
CA VAL A 132 -3.75 -3.25 -11.52
C VAL A 132 -2.24 -3.13 -11.37
N ARG A 133 -1.45 -3.79 -12.25
CA ARG A 133 0.01 -3.68 -12.26
C ARG A 133 0.52 -2.25 -12.47
N ARG A 134 -0.31 -1.37 -13.05
CA ARG A 134 -0.02 0.06 -13.27
C ARG A 134 -0.47 0.96 -12.13
N LEU A 135 -1.02 0.39 -11.04
CA LEU A 135 -1.45 1.17 -9.87
C LEU A 135 -0.34 2.05 -9.28
N PRO A 136 0.93 1.59 -9.14
CA PRO A 136 2.03 2.46 -8.69
C PRO A 136 2.25 3.69 -9.58
N ASP A 137 2.22 3.53 -10.90
CA ASP A 137 2.42 4.62 -11.87
C ASP A 137 1.28 5.65 -11.74
N ARG A 138 0.04 5.17 -11.60
CA ARG A 138 -1.14 6.02 -11.41
C ARG A 138 -1.11 6.75 -10.07
N LEU A 139 -0.66 6.10 -9.00
CA LEU A 139 -0.47 6.73 -7.70
C LEU A 139 0.59 7.84 -7.76
N ALA A 140 1.72 7.59 -8.45
CA ALA A 140 2.74 8.60 -8.64
C ALA A 140 2.20 9.82 -9.42
N ARG A 141 1.37 9.58 -10.45
CA ARG A 141 0.68 10.67 -11.16
C ARG A 141 -0.26 11.46 -10.26
N LEU A 142 -1.12 10.79 -9.49
CA LEU A 142 -2.06 11.42 -8.55
C LEU A 142 -1.33 12.30 -7.51
N ARG A 143 -0.14 11.86 -7.07
CA ARG A 143 0.72 12.65 -6.16
C ARG A 143 1.32 13.88 -6.82
N ARG A 144 1.77 13.77 -8.07
CA ARG A 144 2.26 14.93 -8.83
C ARG A 144 1.15 15.95 -9.07
N GLU A 145 -0.06 15.50 -9.39
CA GLU A 145 -1.23 16.38 -9.51
C GLU A 145 -1.48 17.12 -8.18
N ALA A 146 -1.46 16.40 -7.05
CA ALA A 146 -1.62 16.99 -5.72
C ALA A 146 -0.57 18.06 -5.34
N LEU A 147 0.63 17.95 -5.91
CA LEU A 147 1.73 18.90 -5.72
C LEU A 147 1.59 20.18 -6.55
N LEU A 148 0.88 20.10 -7.68
CA LEU A 148 0.60 21.25 -8.54
C LEU A 148 -0.62 22.06 -8.07
N THR A 149 -1.46 21.43 -7.25
CA THR A 149 -2.67 22.01 -6.67
C THR A 149 -2.33 22.86 -5.44
N ASN A 150 -2.86 24.09 -5.36
CA ASN A 150 -2.69 24.98 -4.22
C ASN A 150 -3.54 24.52 -3.02
N GLU A 151 -3.27 25.07 -1.83
CA GLU A 151 -4.10 24.79 -0.65
C GLU A 151 -5.53 25.35 -0.80
N SER A 152 -5.69 26.44 -1.56
CA SER A 152 -6.99 27.06 -1.86
C SER A 152 -7.92 26.20 -2.71
N ASP A 153 -7.37 25.23 -3.45
CA ASP A 153 -8.12 24.39 -4.38
C ASP A 153 -8.80 23.21 -3.67
N GLY A 154 -8.61 23.09 -2.34
CA GLY A 154 -9.25 22.10 -1.49
C GLY A 154 -8.43 20.83 -1.25
N PRO A 155 -9.05 19.80 -0.62
CA PRO A 155 -8.39 18.54 -0.34
C PRO A 155 -8.14 17.75 -1.63
N HIS A 156 -6.99 17.08 -1.70
CA HIS A 156 -6.60 16.27 -2.84
C HIS A 156 -6.08 14.92 -2.35
N ALA A 157 -6.73 13.81 -2.75
CA ALA A 157 -6.44 12.46 -2.25
C ALA A 157 -4.96 12.07 -2.42
N GLY A 158 -4.29 12.54 -3.47
CA GLY A 158 -2.85 12.32 -3.66
C GLY A 158 -1.96 12.80 -2.51
N ARG A 159 -2.42 13.70 -1.63
CA ARG A 159 -1.64 14.18 -0.47
C ARG A 159 -1.60 13.15 0.66
N SER A 160 -2.67 12.43 0.91
CA SER A 160 -2.86 11.55 2.07
C SER A 160 -2.90 10.06 1.70
N LEU A 161 -3.25 9.71 0.46
CA LEU A 161 -3.42 8.33 0.03
C LEU A 161 -2.12 7.52 0.07
N ALA A 162 -2.20 6.38 0.75
CA ALA A 162 -1.13 5.42 0.93
C ALA A 162 -1.50 4.07 0.33
N VAL A 163 -0.48 3.42 -0.24
CA VAL A 163 -0.60 2.09 -0.85
C VAL A 163 0.55 1.23 -0.35
N LEU A 164 0.20 0.12 0.28
CA LEU A 164 1.09 -1.02 0.44
C LEU A 164 1.06 -1.83 -0.85
N TRP A 165 2.25 -2.08 -1.39
CA TRP A 165 2.45 -2.82 -2.63
C TRP A 165 3.54 -3.87 -2.43
N ASP A 166 3.09 -5.11 -2.21
CA ASP A 166 3.95 -6.19 -1.78
C ASP A 166 4.12 -7.22 -2.90
N ASP A 167 5.24 -7.08 -3.60
CA ASP A 167 5.66 -7.93 -4.71
C ASP A 167 6.38 -9.17 -4.19
N ALA A 168 5.74 -10.34 -4.39
CA ALA A 168 6.28 -11.63 -3.93
C ALA A 168 7.51 -12.09 -4.72
N GLU A 169 7.83 -11.50 -5.87
CA GLU A 169 9.01 -11.84 -6.66
C GLU A 169 10.22 -10.99 -6.27
N ARG A 170 9.99 -9.84 -5.65
CA ARG A 170 11.04 -8.94 -5.20
C ARG A 170 11.51 -9.32 -3.80
N LEU A 171 12.51 -10.19 -3.76
CA LEU A 171 13.25 -10.50 -2.52
C LEU A 171 13.87 -9.20 -1.96
N PRO A 172 13.97 -9.05 -0.63
CA PRO A 172 14.73 -7.96 -0.05
C PRO A 172 16.18 -8.12 -0.48
N GLU A 173 16.87 -7.00 -0.64
CA GLU A 173 18.31 -7.04 -0.65
C GLU A 173 18.77 -7.80 0.60
N PRO A 174 19.71 -8.76 0.45
CA PRO A 174 20.32 -9.37 1.62
C PRO A 174 20.78 -8.23 2.52
N LEU A 175 20.40 -8.26 3.80
CA LEU A 175 21.10 -7.44 4.78
C LEU A 175 22.56 -7.86 4.64
N THR A 176 23.38 -7.04 4.00
CA THR A 176 24.82 -7.28 3.96
C THR A 176 25.22 -7.43 5.41
N SER A 177 25.54 -8.65 5.81
CA SER A 177 26.06 -8.94 7.14
C SER A 177 27.33 -8.12 7.27
N GLY A 178 27.21 -7.01 7.98
CA GLY A 178 28.32 -6.10 8.24
C GLY A 178 29.45 -6.86 8.92
N TRP A 179 30.51 -7.03 8.14
CA TRP A 179 31.91 -7.16 8.56
C TRP A 179 32.27 -8.46 9.29
N GLY A 180 32.59 -9.46 8.46
CA GLY A 180 33.63 -10.42 8.81
C GLY A 180 34.93 -9.68 9.10
N SER A 181 35.53 -10.06 10.23
CA SER A 181 36.86 -9.75 10.69
C SER A 181 37.89 -9.65 9.55
N GLN A 182 38.54 -8.50 9.41
CA GLN A 182 39.97 -8.50 9.08
C GLN A 182 40.68 -8.78 10.42
N GLY A 183 41.28 -9.96 10.66
CA GLY A 183 42.57 -10.37 10.10
C GLY A 183 43.66 -9.55 10.79
N GLY A 184 44.33 -10.03 11.85
CA GLY A 184 45.62 -10.76 11.73
C GLY A 184 46.64 -9.88 11.02
N ILE A 185 47.67 -9.30 11.65
CA ILE A 185 48.75 -9.88 12.46
C ILE A 185 49.10 -8.94 13.63
#